data_AF-A0A7W1UQW9-F1
#
_entry.id   AF-A0A7W1UQW9-F1
#
_cell.length_a   1.000
_cell.length_b   1.000
_cell.length_c   1.000
_cell.angle_alpha   90.00
_cell.angle_beta   90.00
_cell.angle_gamma   90.00
#
_symmetry.space_group_name_H-M   'P 1'
#
loop_
_entity.id
_entity.type
_entity.pdbx_description
1 polymer ?
#
loop_
_entity_poly.entity_id
_entity_poly.type
_entity_poly.pdbx_seq_one_letter_code
_entity_poly.pdbx_strand_id
1 'polypeptide(L)'
;MKKIILLFAAMLAITVTNAQQSKSQKADAAGRATTLTNEMATVVSLTDAQKPKVQLINLENIKLKDLNQEKAANNPNQLAEENKRIMAKWEQEMNGVVTPEQMKKWKDHKALEKTKK
;
A
#
# COMPACT_ATOMS: atom_id res chain seq x y z
N MET A 1 21.87 -4.09 59.92
CA MET A 1 22.29 -2.68 59.83
C MET A 1 22.84 -2.41 58.44
N LYS A 2 22.34 -1.34 57.81
CA LYS A 2 23.03 -0.39 56.92
C LYS A 2 23.80 -0.94 55.70
N LYS A 3 23.11 -0.83 54.54
CA LYS A 3 23.53 -0.24 53.25
C LYS A 3 25.03 -0.32 52.90
N ILE A 4 25.36 -1.04 51.82
CA ILE A 4 26.38 -0.60 50.86
C ILE A 4 25.76 -0.67 49.46
N ILE A 5 25.54 0.51 48.91
CA ILE A 5 25.27 0.78 47.49
C ILE A 5 26.64 1.05 46.85
N LEU A 6 26.90 0.49 45.67
CA LEU A 6 27.82 0.98 44.62
C LEU A 6 27.67 0.02 43.41
N LEU A 7 26.85 0.31 42.39
CA LEU A 7 27.08 1.20 41.23
C LEU A 7 28.46 0.97 40.57
N PHE A 8 28.52 0.25 39.44
CA PHE A 8 28.80 0.81 38.10
C PHE A 8 28.96 -0.27 36.99
N ALA A 9 28.39 0.06 35.82
CA ALA A 9 28.80 -0.32 34.47
C ALA A 9 28.70 -1.78 33.97
N ALA A 10 27.65 -2.04 33.19
CA ALA A 10 27.83 -2.57 31.82
C ALA A 10 26.63 -2.15 30.97
N MET A 11 26.81 -1.01 30.32
CA MET A 11 25.95 -0.44 29.30
C MET A 11 26.02 -1.36 28.05
N LEU A 12 24.97 -2.13 27.79
CA LEU A 12 24.75 -2.83 26.52
C LEU A 12 23.26 -2.75 26.16
N ALA A 13 22.80 -1.52 25.92
CA ALA A 13 21.57 -1.31 25.18
C ALA A 13 21.86 -1.68 23.71
N ILE A 14 21.58 -2.93 23.36
CA ILE A 14 21.53 -3.37 21.96
C ILE A 14 20.36 -2.64 21.31
N THR A 15 20.66 -1.54 20.64
CA THR A 15 19.72 -0.82 19.77
C THR A 15 19.51 -1.61 18.48
N VAL A 16 18.66 -2.63 18.54
CA VAL A 16 18.10 -3.29 17.34
C VAL A 16 16.65 -2.85 17.12
N THR A 17 16.44 -1.55 16.98
CA THR A 17 15.11 -1.01 16.68
C THR A 17 15.12 -0.40 15.28
N ASN A 18 15.13 -1.23 14.22
CA ASN A 18 14.76 -0.77 12.86
C ASN A 18 14.34 -1.88 11.88
N ALA A 19 14.30 -3.16 12.28
CA ALA A 19 13.81 -4.24 11.41
C ALA A 19 12.27 -4.39 11.40
N GLN A 20 11.56 -3.71 12.30
CA GLN A 20 10.12 -3.87 12.50
C GLN A 20 9.27 -2.98 11.58
N GLN A 21 9.80 -1.82 11.16
CA GLN A 21 9.08 -0.87 10.31
C GLN A 21 8.92 -1.40 8.87
N SER A 22 9.97 -2.00 8.30
CA SER A 22 9.95 -2.50 6.92
C SER A 22 9.14 -3.79 6.72
N LYS A 23 9.08 -4.67 7.73
CA LYS A 23 8.24 -5.88 7.69
C LYS A 23 6.76 -5.58 7.89
N SER A 24 6.44 -4.67 8.83
CA SER A 24 5.06 -4.23 9.08
C SER A 24 4.46 -3.58 7.83
N GLN A 25 5.19 -2.66 7.20
CA GLN A 25 4.73 -1.92 6.03
C GLN A 25 4.57 -2.79 4.78
N LYS A 26 5.46 -3.78 4.57
CA LYS A 26 5.29 -4.78 3.50
C LYS A 26 4.11 -5.73 3.73
N ALA A 27 3.92 -6.20 4.96
CA ALA A 27 2.77 -7.03 5.33
C ALA A 27 1.46 -6.25 5.16
N ASP A 28 1.46 -4.97 5.52
CA ASP A 28 0.33 -4.06 5.35
C ASP A 28 -0.01 -3.82 3.86
N ALA A 29 1.00 -3.59 3.00
CA ALA A 29 0.78 -3.41 1.57
C ALA A 29 0.14 -4.65 0.91
N ALA A 30 0.56 -5.86 1.30
CA ALA A 30 -0.03 -7.11 0.80
C ALA A 30 -1.48 -7.29 1.28
N GLY A 31 -1.78 -6.95 2.54
CA GLY A 31 -3.13 -6.94 3.06
C GLY A 31 -4.03 -5.96 2.31
N ARG A 32 -3.60 -4.70 2.15
CA ARG A 32 -4.33 -3.68 1.38
C ARG A 32 -4.55 -4.09 -0.08
N ALA A 33 -3.56 -4.70 -0.73
CA ALA A 33 -3.70 -5.20 -2.09
C ALA A 33 -4.75 -6.31 -2.18
N THR A 34 -4.78 -7.22 -1.20
CA THR A 34 -5.75 -8.31 -1.12
C THR A 34 -7.17 -7.76 -0.94
N THR A 35 -7.36 -6.81 -0.02
CA THR A 35 -8.66 -6.14 0.20
C THR A 35 -9.14 -5.44 -1.08
N LEU A 36 -8.26 -4.68 -1.74
CA LEU A 36 -8.59 -3.98 -2.98
C LEU A 36 -8.97 -4.96 -4.11
N THR A 37 -8.24 -6.07 -4.24
CA THR A 37 -8.57 -7.10 -5.22
C THR A 37 -9.89 -7.79 -4.92
N ASN A 38 -10.20 -8.07 -3.65
CA ASN A 38 -11.48 -8.67 -3.26
C ASN A 38 -12.65 -7.73 -3.50
N GLU A 39 -12.49 -6.44 -3.21
CA GLU A 39 -13.47 -5.40 -3.55
C GLU A 39 -13.71 -5.38 -5.06
N MET A 40 -12.64 -5.32 -5.86
CA MET A 40 -12.74 -5.33 -7.32
C MET A 40 -13.38 -6.61 -7.85
N ALA A 41 -12.98 -7.77 -7.34
CA ALA A 41 -13.56 -9.06 -7.69
C ALA A 41 -15.07 -9.11 -7.44
N THR A 42 -15.52 -8.50 -6.35
CA THR A 42 -16.95 -8.40 -6.01
C THR A 42 -17.69 -7.45 -6.96
N VAL A 43 -17.10 -6.30 -7.29
CA VAL A 43 -17.77 -5.27 -8.11
C VAL A 43 -17.84 -5.69 -9.58
N VAL A 44 -16.77 -6.26 -10.13
CA VAL A 44 -16.64 -6.52 -11.59
C VAL A 44 -16.57 -7.99 -11.94
N SER A 45 -16.78 -8.88 -10.97
CA SER A 45 -16.76 -10.33 -11.14
C SER A 45 -15.47 -10.82 -11.79
N LEU A 46 -14.32 -10.48 -11.19
CA LEU A 46 -13.02 -10.94 -11.70
C LEU A 46 -12.97 -12.47 -11.75
N THR A 47 -12.47 -13.01 -12.86
CA THR A 47 -12.24 -14.44 -13.01
C THR A 47 -11.05 -14.90 -12.16
N ASP A 48 -10.96 -16.20 -11.88
CA ASP A 48 -9.84 -16.76 -11.11
C ASP A 48 -8.49 -16.57 -11.81
N ALA A 49 -8.48 -16.47 -13.15
CA ALA A 49 -7.28 -16.13 -13.91
C ALA A 49 -6.88 -14.65 -13.81
N GLN A 50 -7.84 -13.75 -13.58
CA GLN A 50 -7.59 -12.31 -13.44
C GLN A 50 -7.16 -11.94 -12.02
N LYS A 51 -7.79 -12.50 -10.98
CA LYS A 51 -7.53 -12.19 -9.57
C LYS A 51 -6.04 -12.12 -9.19
N PRO A 52 -5.18 -13.11 -9.47
CA PRO A 52 -3.77 -13.04 -9.10
C PRO A 52 -3.01 -11.93 -9.83
N LYS A 53 -3.34 -11.67 -11.10
CA LYS A 53 -2.72 -10.58 -11.88
C LYS A 53 -3.12 -9.21 -11.33
N VAL A 54 -4.41 -9.04 -11.05
CA VAL A 54 -4.95 -7.82 -10.42
C VAL A 54 -4.31 -7.57 -9.06
N GLN A 55 -4.13 -8.62 -8.24
CA GLN A 55 -3.49 -8.50 -6.93
C GLN A 55 -2.03 -8.04 -7.03
N LEU A 56 -1.27 -8.54 -8.00
CA LEU A 56 0.11 -8.11 -8.23
C LEU A 56 0.17 -6.63 -8.65
N ILE A 57 -0.68 -6.21 -9.60
CA ILE A 57 -0.77 -4.82 -10.04
C ILE A 57 -1.16 -3.89 -8.87
N ASN A 58 -2.15 -4.31 -8.06
CA ASN A 58 -2.58 -3.55 -6.89
C ASN A 58 -1.46 -3.44 -5.84
N LEU A 59 -0.73 -4.52 -5.58
CA LEU A 59 0.41 -4.52 -4.66
C LEU A 59 1.52 -3.58 -5.11
N GLU A 60 1.85 -3.59 -6.40
CA GLU A 60 2.85 -2.68 -6.94
C GLU A 60 2.41 -1.22 -6.82
N ASN A 61 1.19 -0.90 -7.24
CA ASN A 61 0.62 0.45 -7.12
C ASN A 61 0.62 0.96 -5.67
N ILE A 62 0.27 0.10 -4.70
CA ILE A 62 0.32 0.45 -3.27
C ILE A 62 1.75 0.74 -2.83
N LYS A 63 2.71 -0.13 -3.16
CA LYS A 63 4.12 0.07 -2.79
C LYS A 63 4.70 1.36 -3.39
N LEU A 64 4.35 1.66 -4.64
CA LEU A 64 4.79 2.89 -5.31
C LEU A 64 4.22 4.13 -4.61
N LYS A 65 2.94 4.10 -4.21
CA LYS A 65 2.31 5.19 -3.47
C LYS A 65 2.89 5.36 -2.08
N ASP A 66 3.13 4.28 -1.35
CA ASP A 66 3.76 4.34 -0.02
C ASP A 66 5.17 4.95 -0.13
N LEU A 67 5.95 4.51 -1.12
CA LEU A 67 7.27 5.07 -1.39
C LEU A 67 7.21 6.56 -1.78
N ASN A 68 6.21 6.94 -2.59
CA ASN A 68 6.02 8.33 -2.97
C ASN A 68 5.61 9.19 -1.75
N GLN A 69 4.77 8.66 -0.86
CA GLN A 69 4.39 9.32 0.39
C GLN A 69 5.61 9.59 1.28
N GLU A 70 6.52 8.63 1.39
CA GLU A 70 7.78 8.81 2.12
C GLU A 70 8.69 9.87 1.47
N LYS A 71 8.87 9.79 0.14
CA LYS A 71 9.76 10.68 -0.61
C LYS A 71 9.27 12.13 -0.66
N ALA A 72 7.95 12.32 -0.77
CA ALA A 72 7.33 13.63 -0.97
C ALA A 72 6.58 14.12 0.28
N ALA A 73 6.94 13.63 1.47
CA ALA A 73 6.22 13.88 2.73
C ALA A 73 5.92 15.36 3.00
N ASN A 74 6.82 16.27 2.59
CA ASN A 74 6.69 17.72 2.78
C ASN A 74 6.42 18.50 1.47
N ASN A 75 6.13 17.80 0.37
CA ASN A 75 5.86 18.42 -0.93
C ASN A 75 4.57 17.87 -1.54
N PRO A 76 3.40 18.43 -1.16
CA PRO A 76 2.10 17.97 -1.64
C PRO A 76 1.95 18.00 -3.17
N ASN A 77 2.58 18.97 -3.84
CA ASN A 77 2.53 19.08 -5.29
C ASN A 77 3.29 17.93 -5.96
N GLN A 78 4.50 17.61 -5.47
CA GLN A 78 5.26 16.46 -5.97
C GLN A 78 4.53 15.14 -5.69
N LEU A 79 3.94 15.01 -4.49
CA LEU A 79 3.14 13.85 -4.12
C LEU A 79 1.98 13.64 -5.10
N ALA A 80 1.24 14.70 -5.41
CA ALA A 80 0.10 14.66 -6.33
C ALA A 80 0.51 14.30 -7.76
N GLU A 81 1.55 14.95 -8.29
CA GLU A 81 2.03 14.70 -9.66
C GLU A 81 2.55 13.27 -9.85
N GLU A 82 3.31 12.75 -8.88
CA GLU A 82 3.80 11.39 -8.95
C GLU A 82 2.67 10.37 -8.73
N ASN A 83 1.70 10.63 -7.85
CA ASN A 83 0.52 9.78 -7.71
C ASN A 83 -0.30 9.72 -9.00
N LYS A 84 -0.38 10.81 -9.75
CA LYS A 84 -1.04 10.82 -11.07
C LYS A 84 -0.32 9.90 -12.06
N ARG A 85 1.02 9.93 -12.10
CA ARG A 85 1.83 9.02 -12.93
C ARG A 85 1.66 7.56 -12.51
N ILE A 86 1.72 7.27 -11.21
CA ILE A 86 1.50 5.94 -10.66
C ILE A 86 0.11 5.41 -11.04
N MET A 87 -0.93 6.25 -10.95
CA MET A 87 -2.29 5.86 -11.34
C MET A 87 -2.44 5.62 -12.84
N ALA A 88 -1.79 6.42 -13.69
CA ALA A 88 -1.79 6.20 -15.14
C ALA A 88 -1.13 4.86 -15.49
N LYS A 89 -0.01 4.52 -14.84
CA LYS A 89 0.65 3.22 -14.98
C LYS A 89 -0.27 2.07 -14.54
N TRP A 90 -0.88 2.18 -13.36
CA TRP A 90 -1.82 1.18 -12.84
C TRP A 90 -2.98 0.95 -13.81
N GLU A 91 -3.55 2.02 -14.39
CA GLU A 91 -4.62 1.89 -15.37
C GLU A 91 -4.17 1.18 -16.64
N GLN A 92 -3.00 1.54 -17.17
CA GLN A 92 -2.43 0.87 -18.34
C GLN A 92 -2.23 -0.63 -18.10
N GLU A 93 -1.65 -1.02 -16.96
CA GLU A 93 -1.44 -2.43 -16.61
C GLU A 93 -2.76 -3.17 -16.41
N MET A 94 -3.73 -2.52 -15.75
CA MET A 94 -5.02 -3.13 -15.46
C MET A 94 -5.84 -3.37 -16.74
N ASN A 95 -5.80 -2.45 -17.71
CA ASN A 95 -6.43 -2.62 -19.02
C ASN A 95 -5.86 -3.81 -19.83
N GLY A 96 -4.66 -4.29 -19.50
CA GLY A 96 -4.10 -5.52 -20.06
C GLY A 96 -4.62 -6.82 -19.40
N VAL A 97 -5.38 -6.71 -18.30
CA VAL A 97 -5.84 -7.85 -17.50
C VAL A 97 -7.36 -7.94 -17.44
N VAL A 98 -8.05 -6.81 -17.30
CA VAL A 98 -9.51 -6.75 -17.20
C VAL A 98 -10.11 -6.21 -18.51
N THR A 99 -11.39 -6.50 -18.74
CA THR A 99 -12.07 -5.94 -19.93
C THR A 99 -12.34 -4.44 -19.75
N PRO A 100 -12.53 -3.68 -20.84
CA PRO A 100 -12.93 -2.28 -20.76
C PRO A 100 -14.21 -2.05 -19.94
N GLU A 101 -15.19 -2.96 -20.04
CA GLU A 101 -16.45 -2.88 -19.28
C GLU A 101 -16.21 -3.09 -17.78
N GLN A 102 -15.35 -4.05 -17.41
CA GLN A 102 -14.94 -4.26 -16.02
C GLN A 102 -14.25 -3.01 -15.47
N MET A 103 -13.29 -2.45 -16.22
CA MET A 103 -12.59 -1.23 -15.82
C MET A 103 -13.55 -0.05 -15.64
N LYS A 104 -14.49 0.15 -16.59
CA LYS A 104 -15.49 1.21 -16.50
C LYS A 104 -16.37 1.05 -15.26
N LYS A 105 -16.90 -0.16 -15.02
CA LYS A 105 -17.75 -0.44 -13.86
C LYS A 105 -17.02 -0.19 -12.55
N TRP A 106 -15.73 -0.56 -12.48
CA TRP A 106 -14.89 -0.26 -11.32
C TRP A 106 -14.73 1.25 -11.10
N LYS A 107 -14.40 2.01 -12.14
CA LYS A 107 -14.25 3.47 -12.05
C LYS A 107 -15.54 4.16 -11.60
N ASP A 108 -16.68 3.76 -12.18
CA ASP A 108 -17.99 4.29 -11.81
C ASP A 108 -18.31 3.99 -10.33
N HIS A 109 -18.01 2.78 -9.86
CA HIS A 109 -18.16 2.40 -8.46
C HIS A 109 -17.31 3.29 -7.54
N LYS A 110 -16.02 3.51 -7.85
CA LYS A 110 -15.15 4.36 -7.02
C LYS A 110 -15.55 5.84 -7.05
N ALA A 111 -16.05 6.34 -8.18
CA ALA A 111 -16.59 7.69 -8.28
C ALA A 111 -17.80 7.87 -7.36
N LEU A 112 -18.74 6.91 -7.37
CA LEU A 112 -19.91 6.93 -6.51
C LEU A 112 -19.55 6.88 -5.01
N GLU A 113 -18.62 6.02 -4.63
CA GLU A 113 -18.14 5.92 -3.23
C GLU A 113 -17.47 7.21 -2.75
N LYS A 114 -16.82 7.96 -3.65
CA LYS A 114 -16.25 9.27 -3.32
C LYS A 114 -17.34 10.30 -3.04
N THR A 115 -18.46 10.27 -3.77
CA THR A 115 -19.55 11.25 -3.58
C THR A 115 -20.40 11.02 -2.33
N LYS A 116 -20.31 9.84 -1.71
CA LYS A 116 -21.04 9.49 -0.48
C LYS A 116 -20.31 9.87 0.81
N LYS A 117 -19.03 10.26 0.71
CA LYS A 117 -18.18 10.66 1.84
C LYS A 117 -18.14 12.18 1.96
#